data_AF-A0A350T4N4-F1
#
_entry.id   AF-A0A350T4N4-F1
#
_cell.length_a   1.000
_cell.length_b   1.000
_cell.length_c   1.000
_cell.angle_alpha   90.00
_cell.angle_beta   90.00
_cell.angle_gamma   90.00
#
_symmetry.space_group_name_H-M   'P 1'
#
loop_
_entity.id
_entity.type
_entity.pdbx_description
1 polymer ?
#
loop_
_entity_poly.entity_id
_entity_poly.type
_entity_poly.pdbx_seq_one_letter_code
_entity_poly.pdbx_strand_id
1 'polypeptide(L)'
;MRDRAIALLARVEGVARVFPSSDGVENELRVLRQARQQLETLFLLVVVGEFNSGKSAFINALVGEPIMPEGVTPTTAMIHLLVSGDEGLEDILSDGVVIHHHPAPFLREINVVDT
;
A
#
# COMPACT_ATOMS: atom_id res chain seq x y z
N MET A 1 -9.58 -12.56 -9.14
CA MET A 1 -9.53 -12.01 -10.51
C MET A 1 -8.18 -11.33 -10.76
N ARG A 2 -7.72 -10.47 -9.84
CA ARG A 2 -6.40 -9.83 -9.80
C ARG A 2 -5.22 -10.77 -10.07
N ASP A 3 -5.10 -11.87 -9.32
CA ASP A 3 -3.96 -12.80 -9.46
C ASP A 3 -3.86 -13.44 -10.85
N ARG A 4 -5.01 -13.74 -11.46
CA ARG A 4 -5.08 -14.25 -12.84
C ARG A 4 -4.61 -13.22 -13.85
N ALA A 5 -4.95 -11.94 -13.65
CA ALA A 5 -4.50 -10.85 -14.52
C ALA A 5 -2.99 -10.63 -14.40
N ILE A 6 -2.45 -10.59 -13.18
CA ILE A 6 -1.00 -10.50 -12.91
C ILE A 6 -0.25 -11.67 -13.57
N ALA A 7 -0.73 -12.91 -13.37
CA ALA A 7 -0.12 -14.10 -13.96
C ALA A 7 -0.16 -14.08 -15.50
N LEU A 8 -1.24 -13.56 -16.10
CA LEU A 8 -1.34 -13.40 -17.55
C LEU A 8 -0.33 -12.37 -18.06
N LEU A 9 -0.24 -11.19 -17.42
CA LEU A 9 0.72 -10.14 -17.81
C LEU A 9 2.16 -10.63 -17.69
N ALA A 10 2.50 -11.34 -16.62
CA ALA A 10 3.83 -11.93 -16.43
C ALA A 10 4.16 -12.94 -17.55
N ARG A 11 3.18 -13.73 -17.99
CA ARG A 11 3.36 -14.68 -19.09
C ARG A 11 3.54 -13.98 -20.45
N VAL A 12 2.79 -12.92 -20.71
CA VAL A 12 2.95 -12.09 -21.92
C VAL A 12 4.34 -11.43 -21.93
N GLU A 13 4.79 -10.87 -20.80
CA GLU A 13 6.13 -10.31 -20.67
C GLU A 13 7.23 -11.35 -20.96
N GLY A 14 7.07 -12.57 -20.45
CA GLY A 14 8.00 -13.67 -20.70
C GLY A 14 8.11 -14.05 -22.18
N VAL A 15 7.00 -14.03 -22.91
CA VAL A 15 6.97 -14.30 -24.36
C VAL A 15 7.62 -13.14 -25.14
N ALA A 16 7.31 -11.90 -24.79
CA ALA A 16 7.85 -10.72 -25.47
C ALA A 16 9.38 -10.62 -25.41
N ARG A 17 10.01 -11.10 -24.33
CA ARG A 17 11.48 -11.13 -24.17
C ARG A 17 12.21 -12.08 -25.12
N VAL A 18 11.51 -13.03 -25.75
CA VAL A 18 12.10 -14.02 -26.68
C VAL A 18 12.29 -13.42 -28.09
N PHE A 19 11.58 -12.33 -28.40
CA PHE A 19 11.68 -11.67 -29.69
C PHE A 19 12.83 -10.65 -29.72
N PRO A 20 13.59 -10.55 -30.83
CA PRO A 20 14.70 -9.60 -30.94
C PRO A 20 14.18 -8.16 -30.80
N SER A 21 14.88 -7.39 -29.97
CA SER A 21 14.50 -6.04 -29.55
C SER A 21 14.42 -5.09 -30.75
N SER A 22 13.21 -4.70 -31.12
CA SER A 22 12.95 -3.46 -31.86
C SER A 22 12.43 -2.42 -30.87
N ASP A 23 12.62 -1.12 -31.14
CA ASP A 23 12.23 -0.03 -30.22
C ASP A 23 10.74 -0.09 -29.82
N GLY A 24 9.87 -0.67 -30.66
CA GLY A 24 8.46 -0.90 -30.35
C GLY A 24 8.25 -1.89 -29.19
N VAL A 25 9.03 -2.96 -29.13
CA VAL A 25 8.89 -4.04 -28.13
C VAL A 25 9.26 -3.54 -26.73
N GLU A 26 10.28 -2.68 -26.59
CA GLU A 26 10.65 -2.14 -25.28
C GLU A 26 9.56 -1.22 -24.71
N ASN A 27 8.90 -0.42 -25.55
CA ASN A 27 7.80 0.42 -25.09
C ASN A 27 6.58 -0.42 -24.66
N GLU A 28 6.26 -1.49 -25.39
CA GLU A 28 5.21 -2.45 -25.02
C GLU A 28 5.52 -3.18 -23.70
N LEU A 29 6.77 -3.62 -23.52
CA LEU A 29 7.25 -4.22 -22.27
C LEU A 29 7.10 -3.25 -21.10
N ARG A 30 7.41 -1.96 -21.29
CA ARG A 30 7.22 -0.93 -20.27
C ARG A 30 5.75 -0.80 -19.87
N VAL A 31 4.84 -0.76 -20.84
CA VAL A 31 3.39 -0.68 -20.58
C VAL A 31 2.90 -1.90 -19.79
N LEU A 32 3.34 -3.11 -20.18
CA LEU A 32 2.99 -4.34 -19.47
C LEU A 32 3.50 -4.36 -18.03
N ARG A 33 4.75 -3.92 -17.80
CA ARG A 33 5.33 -3.80 -16.45
C ARG A 33 4.54 -2.81 -15.60
N GLN A 34 4.18 -1.66 -16.15
CA GLN A 34 3.40 -0.64 -15.45
C GLN A 34 2.01 -1.16 -15.08
N ALA A 35 1.31 -1.82 -16.02
CA ALA A 35 0.00 -2.41 -15.76
C ALA A 35 0.07 -3.49 -14.66
N ARG A 36 1.11 -4.32 -14.67
CA ARG A 36 1.34 -5.32 -13.61
C ARG A 36 1.58 -4.64 -12.26
N GLN A 37 2.43 -3.62 -12.22
CA GLN A 37 2.74 -2.89 -10.98
C GLN A 37 1.49 -2.22 -10.38
N GLN A 38 0.63 -1.63 -11.22
CA GLN A 38 -0.66 -1.06 -10.79
C GLN A 38 -1.62 -2.13 -10.25
N LEU A 39 -1.58 -3.34 -10.81
CA LEU A 39 -2.35 -4.45 -10.27
C LEU A 39 -1.71 -5.02 -9.00
N GLU A 40 -0.42 -4.83 -8.75
CA GLU A 40 0.28 -5.28 -7.53
C GLU A 40 0.13 -4.30 -6.36
N THR A 41 -0.17 -3.02 -6.61
CA THR A 41 -0.47 -2.06 -5.55
C THR A 41 -1.76 -2.41 -4.80
N LEU A 42 -1.70 -2.41 -3.46
CA LEU A 42 -2.87 -2.54 -2.60
C LEU A 42 -3.75 -1.30 -2.67
N PHE A 43 -5.03 -1.46 -2.34
CA PHE A 43 -5.96 -0.33 -2.30
C PHE A 43 -5.60 0.60 -1.13
N LEU A 44 -5.46 1.90 -1.39
CA LEU A 44 -5.11 2.87 -0.36
C LEU A 44 -6.38 3.51 0.21
N LEU A 45 -6.65 3.28 1.49
CA LEU A 45 -7.70 3.94 2.26
C LEU A 45 -7.10 5.11 3.04
N VAL A 46 -7.45 6.35 2.67
CA VAL A 46 -6.99 7.55 3.38
C VAL A 46 -8.11 8.07 4.27
N VAL A 47 -7.85 8.22 5.57
CA VAL A 47 -8.81 8.74 6.55
C VAL A 47 -8.51 10.22 6.78
N VAL A 48 -9.42 11.10 6.34
CA VAL A 48 -9.25 12.56 6.38
C VAL A 48 -10.32 13.21 7.25
N GLY A 49 -9.96 14.30 7.94
CA GLY A 49 -10.85 15.04 8.82
C GLY A 49 -10.09 16.07 9.65
N GLU A 50 -10.83 16.91 10.37
CA GLU A 50 -10.26 17.96 11.21
C GLU A 50 -9.32 17.42 12.30
N PHE A 51 -8.53 18.33 12.89
CA PHE A 51 -7.65 18.00 13.99
C PHE A 51 -8.46 17.41 15.16
N ASN A 52 -7.98 16.30 15.74
CA ASN A 52 -8.62 15.63 16.88
C ASN A 52 -10.07 15.17 16.62
N SER A 53 -10.43 14.87 15.37
CA SER A 53 -11.77 14.37 15.01
C SER A 53 -11.97 12.86 15.26
N GLY A 54 -10.99 12.17 15.87
CA GLY A 54 -11.07 10.74 16.17
C GLY A 54 -10.66 9.81 15.03
N LYS A 55 -9.84 10.25 14.08
CA LYS A 55 -9.38 9.44 12.92
C LYS A 55 -8.56 8.23 13.34
N SER A 56 -7.55 8.45 14.18
CA SER A 56 -6.72 7.38 14.75
C SER A 56 -7.56 6.40 15.57
N ALA A 57 -8.54 6.90 16.34
CA ALA A 57 -9.48 6.07 17.08
C ALA A 57 -10.40 5.23 16.17
N PHE A 58 -10.83 5.78 15.02
CA PHE A 58 -11.57 5.02 14.01
C PHE A 58 -10.73 3.89 13.41
N ILE A 59 -9.46 4.16 13.10
CA ILE A 59 -8.53 3.13 12.58
C ILE A 59 -8.30 2.05 13.64
N ASN A 60 -8.05 2.44 14.89
CA ASN A 60 -7.91 1.50 16.01
C ASN A 60 -9.16 0.64 16.20
N ALA A 61 -10.35 1.24 16.09
CA ALA A 61 -11.61 0.50 16.15
C ALA A 61 -11.80 -0.46 14.95
N LEU A 62 -11.34 -0.09 13.75
CA LEU A 62 -11.37 -0.94 12.57
C LEU A 62 -10.45 -2.16 12.72
N VAL A 63 -9.28 -1.95 13.33
CA VAL A 63 -8.31 -3.01 13.63
C VAL A 63 -8.75 -3.87 14.82
N GLY A 64 -9.42 -3.26 15.80
CA GLY A 64 -9.81 -3.86 17.08
C GLY A 64 -8.78 -3.65 18.20
N GLU A 65 -7.70 -2.92 17.94
CA GLU A 65 -6.54 -2.75 18.84
C GLU A 65 -5.96 -1.32 18.76
N PRO A 66 -5.33 -0.82 19.84
CA PRO A 66 -4.76 0.53 19.89
C PRO A 66 -3.37 0.58 19.20
N ILE A 67 -3.35 0.49 17.87
CA ILE A 67 -2.11 0.47 17.07
C ILE A 67 -1.65 1.88 16.66
N MET A 68 -2.59 2.77 16.37
CA MET A 68 -2.32 4.17 16.02
C MET A 68 -2.19 5.04 17.27
N PRO A 69 -1.27 6.03 17.29
CA PRO A 69 -1.16 6.96 18.39
C PRO A 69 -2.44 7.81 18.54
N GLU A 70 -2.93 7.94 19.76
CA GLU A 70 -4.10 8.76 20.12
C GLU A 70 -3.68 9.90 21.07
N GLY A 71 -4.26 11.10 20.93
CA GLY A 71 -4.01 12.20 21.88
C GLY A 71 -4.14 13.62 21.30
N VAL A 72 -3.99 14.61 22.19
CA VAL A 72 -4.13 16.06 21.88
C VAL A 72 -2.87 16.70 21.29
N THR A 73 -1.72 16.05 21.40
CA THR A 73 -0.53 16.44 20.63
C THR A 73 -0.75 16.10 19.17
N PRO A 74 -0.46 17.00 18.22
CA PRO A 74 -0.70 16.70 16.83
C PRO A 74 0.09 15.48 16.35
N THR A 75 -0.59 14.34 16.20
CA THR A 75 -0.08 13.17 15.48
C THR A 75 0.17 13.49 14.01
N THR A 76 -0.51 14.53 13.49
CA THR A 76 -0.47 15.05 12.13
C THR A 76 0.80 15.82 11.74
N ALA A 77 1.89 15.75 12.52
CA ALA A 77 3.22 16.14 11.99
C ALA A 77 3.81 15.04 11.11
N MET A 78 3.29 13.82 11.21
CA MET A 78 3.77 12.61 10.53
C MET A 78 2.58 11.92 9.85
N ILE A 79 2.82 11.31 8.69
CA ILE A 79 1.83 10.47 8.00
C ILE A 79 1.94 9.07 8.59
N HIS A 80 0.85 8.49 9.08
CA HIS A 80 0.86 7.11 9.58
C HIS A 80 0.28 6.15 8.53
N LEU A 81 1.03 5.10 8.20
CA LEU A 81 0.66 4.08 7.22
C LEU A 81 0.54 2.72 7.91
N LEU A 82 -0.66 2.14 7.93
CA LEU A 82 -0.89 0.78 8.37
C LEU A 82 -0.77 -0.18 7.18
N VAL A 83 0.10 -1.17 7.31
CA VAL A 83 0.31 -2.22 6.31
C VAL A 83 0.23 -3.61 6.95
N SER A 84 0.05 -4.64 6.13
CA SER A 84 0.15 -6.01 6.59
C SER A 84 1.59 -6.33 7.04
N GLY A 85 1.73 -6.99 8.19
CA GLY A 85 3.00 -7.49 8.69
C GLY A 85 2.86 -8.07 10.09
N ASP A 86 3.98 -8.48 10.67
CA ASP A 86 4.02 -8.96 12.05
C ASP A 86 3.86 -7.78 13.02
N GLU A 87 3.16 -8.00 14.13
CA GLU A 87 2.93 -6.99 15.18
C GLU A 87 4.24 -6.47 15.79
N GLY A 88 4.24 -5.18 16.16
CA GLY A 88 5.34 -4.56 16.92
C GLY A 88 6.53 -4.09 16.08
N LEU A 89 6.43 -4.15 14.75
CA LEU A 89 7.38 -3.49 13.84
C LEU A 89 6.88 -2.09 13.50
N GLU A 90 7.72 -1.09 13.76
CA GLU A 90 7.51 0.30 13.37
C GLU A 90 8.72 0.78 12.56
N ASP A 91 8.49 1.19 11.31
CA ASP A 91 9.51 1.81 10.48
C ASP A 91 9.26 3.32 10.41
N ILE A 92 10.30 4.11 10.68
CA ILE A 92 10.27 5.56 10.49
C ILE A 92 11.05 5.90 9.22
N LEU A 93 10.33 6.38 8.22
CA LEU A 93 10.93 6.86 6.98
C LEU A 93 11.40 8.31 7.14
N SER A 94 12.45 8.67 6.39
CA SER A 94 13.11 9.98 6.48
C SER A 94 12.24 11.17 6.06
N ASP A 95 11.06 10.93 5.49
CA ASP A 95 10.11 11.91 4.97
C ASP A 95 8.95 12.22 5.93
N GLY A 96 9.02 11.70 7.17
CA GLY A 96 7.96 11.90 8.17
C GLY A 96 6.80 10.93 8.00
N VAL A 97 7.02 9.78 7.35
CA VAL A 97 6.07 8.67 7.31
C VAL A 97 6.45 7.63 8.36
N VAL A 98 5.48 7.20 9.16
CA VAL A 98 5.60 6.10 10.11
C VAL A 98 4.79 4.93 9.59
N ILE A 99 5.43 3.77 9.46
CA ILE A 99 4.77 2.54 9.02
C ILE A 99 4.51 1.66 10.25
N HIS A 100 3.25 1.29 10.41
CA HIS A 100 2.77 0.34 11.41
C HIS A 100 2.45 -0.99 10.74
N HIS A 101 2.95 -2.09 11.28
CA HIS A 101 2.66 -3.43 10.79
C HIS A 101 1.64 -4.15 11.68
N HIS A 102 0.65 -4.80 11.04
CA HIS A 102 -0.36 -5.58 11.76
C HIS A 102 -0.86 -6.78 10.94
N PRO A 103 -1.15 -7.94 11.56
CA PRO A 103 -1.50 -9.18 10.84
C PRO A 103 -2.97 -9.27 10.43
N ALA A 104 -3.77 -8.21 10.66
CA ALA A 104 -5.20 -8.20 10.34
C ALA A 104 -5.46 -8.62 8.88
N PRO A 105 -6.37 -9.58 8.62
CA PRO A 105 -6.56 -10.14 7.27
C PRO A 105 -6.89 -9.10 6.19
N PHE A 106 -7.63 -8.05 6.53
CA PHE A 106 -8.04 -7.01 5.58
C PHE A 106 -6.85 -6.18 5.06
N LEU A 107 -5.75 -6.10 5.82
CA LEU A 107 -4.53 -5.37 5.41
C LEU A 107 -3.76 -6.08 4.29
N ARG A 108 -4.12 -7.32 3.96
CA ARG A 108 -3.60 -8.01 2.76
C ARG A 108 -4.17 -7.43 1.46
N GLU A 109 -5.25 -6.68 1.56
CA GLU A 109 -5.98 -6.12 0.42
C GLU A 109 -5.90 -4.59 0.38
N ILE A 110 -5.81 -3.95 1.56
CA ILE A 110 -5.76 -2.50 1.69
C ILE A 110 -4.59 -2.04 2.56
N ASN A 111 -4.08 -0.84 2.29
CA ASN A 111 -3.26 -0.08 3.22
C ASN A 111 -4.08 1.09 3.75
N VAL A 112 -3.92 1.43 5.03
CA VAL A 112 -4.67 2.53 5.67
C VAL A 112 -3.73 3.68 5.98
N VAL A 113 -4.12 4.91 5.66
CA VAL A 113 -3.37 6.13 5.94
C VAL A 113 -4.16 7.00 6.91
N ASP A 114 -3.52 7.43 7.99
CA ASP A 114 -4.01 8.49 8.88
C ASP A 114 -3.27 9.80 8.56
N THR A 115 -4.03 10.91 8.45
CA THR A 115 -3.53 12.23 8.00
C THR A 115 -3.78 13.35 9.00
#